data_AF-A0AAU6RRP6-F1
#
_entry.id   AF-A0AAU6RRP6-F1
#
_cell.length_a   1.000
_cell.length_b   1.000
_cell.length_c   1.000
_cell.angle_alpha   90.00
_cell.angle_beta   90.00
_cell.angle_gamma   90.00
#
_symmetry.space_group_name_H-M   'P 1'
#
loop_
_entity.id
_entity.type
_entity.pdbx_description
1 polymer ?
#
loop_
_entity_poly.entity_id
_entity_poly.type
_entity_poly.pdbx_seq_one_letter_code
_entity_poly.pdbx_strand_id
1 'polypeptide(L)'
;MMNINFNFSLQSLSKNEVDEYFKKINYELPEEYISIFYDGNKFNTRGWYFFPVKDFNNLKKTAVDIIEINKRINDEEFFIIAENKDDAYLALSKDVKDVSLYIIDAEENTVNFLANNFEEFLHRIMQRFPEKSVEDKVIKDYKMKLKNSEYIYFIYDPENDFTVFVQSMEYYPSAVGLFWLDEDRVKLVRDKQFPELNIKKIKVNEFKIVYLSILDEEQQLLGLDWDIQDDGLEIFPDALM
;
A
#
# COMPACT_ATOMS: atom_id res chain seq x y z
N MET A 1 -13.62 -5.08 15.04
CA MET A 1 -12.73 -3.97 14.66
C MET A 1 -11.37 -4.58 14.38
N MET A 2 -10.89 -4.48 13.14
CA MET A 2 -9.53 -4.88 12.80
C MET A 2 -8.57 -3.93 13.53
N ASN A 3 -7.61 -4.47 14.27
CA ASN A 3 -6.56 -3.68 14.94
C ASN A 3 -5.56 -3.22 13.87
N ILE A 4 -5.89 -2.15 13.17
CA ILE A 4 -4.90 -1.41 12.38
C ILE A 4 -4.07 -0.63 13.39
N ASN A 5 -2.75 -0.87 13.41
CA ASN A 5 -1.84 -0.17 14.30
C ASN A 5 -1.59 1.25 13.79
N PHE A 6 -2.60 2.11 13.90
CA PHE A 6 -2.43 3.55 13.76
C PHE A 6 -1.59 4.07 14.94
N ASN A 7 -0.55 4.83 14.61
CA ASN A 7 0.23 5.53 15.61
C ASN A 7 -0.32 6.94 15.78
N PHE A 8 -1.16 7.13 16.79
CA PHE A 8 -1.74 8.42 17.13
C PHE A 8 -0.74 9.30 17.89
N SER A 9 -0.59 10.55 17.43
CA SER A 9 0.32 11.52 18.06
C SER A 9 -0.41 12.68 18.75
N LEU A 10 -1.73 12.78 18.56
CA LEU A 10 -2.64 13.66 19.28
C LEU A 10 -3.85 12.87 19.80
N GLN A 11 -4.51 13.44 20.82
CA GLN A 11 -5.73 12.86 21.38
C GLN A 11 -6.88 12.90 20.37
N SER A 12 -7.91 12.10 20.62
CA SER A 12 -9.13 12.09 19.83
C SER A 12 -9.89 13.40 19.92
N LEU A 13 -10.69 13.66 18.90
CA LEU A 13 -11.64 14.77 18.86
C LEU A 13 -13.05 14.23 19.04
N SER A 14 -13.95 15.05 19.56
CA SER A 14 -15.35 14.66 19.65
C SER A 14 -15.97 14.56 18.26
N LYS A 15 -16.98 13.70 18.11
CA LYS A 15 -17.72 13.55 16.85
C LYS A 15 -18.21 14.87 16.28
N ASN A 16 -18.75 15.74 17.13
CA ASN A 16 -19.24 17.05 16.70
C ASN A 16 -18.13 17.94 16.13
N GLU A 17 -16.94 17.95 16.73
CA GLU A 17 -15.82 18.77 16.23
C GLU A 17 -15.34 18.29 14.85
N VAL A 18 -15.26 16.98 14.65
CA VAL A 18 -14.86 16.37 13.38
C VAL A 18 -15.93 16.58 12.31
N ASP A 19 -17.20 16.32 12.62
CA ASP A 19 -18.32 16.50 11.70
C ASP A 19 -18.45 17.98 11.28
N GLU A 20 -18.31 18.93 12.20
CA GLU A 20 -18.32 20.37 11.88
C GLU A 20 -17.12 20.78 11.02
N TYR A 21 -15.96 20.16 11.21
CA TYR A 21 -14.78 20.42 10.41
C TYR A 21 -14.98 19.97 8.96
N PHE A 22 -15.43 18.73 8.73
CA PHE A 22 -15.66 18.20 7.37
C PHE A 22 -16.86 18.84 6.67
N LYS A 23 -17.88 19.31 7.41
CA LYS A 23 -18.97 20.12 6.84
C LYS A 23 -18.49 21.43 6.19
N LYS A 24 -17.45 22.07 6.72
CA LYS A 24 -16.95 23.37 6.21
C LYS A 24 -16.32 23.28 4.82
N ILE A 25 -15.88 22.10 4.45
CA ILE A 25 -15.19 21.83 3.19
C ILE A 25 -16.11 21.21 2.13
N ASN A 26 -17.35 20.90 2.50
CA ASN A 26 -18.30 20.22 1.61
C ASN A 26 -17.66 18.95 0.99
N TYR A 27 -16.88 18.22 1.79
CA TYR A 27 -16.23 16.99 1.37
C TYR A 27 -17.10 15.80 1.79
N GLU A 28 -17.47 14.96 0.82
CA GLU A 28 -18.06 13.64 1.07
C GLU A 28 -16.91 12.63 1.17
N LEU A 29 -16.19 12.64 2.30
CA LEU A 29 -15.18 11.62 2.58
C LEU A 29 -15.85 10.36 3.17
N PRO A 30 -15.28 9.17 2.96
CA PRO A 30 -15.79 7.93 3.54
C PRO A 30 -15.91 8.00 5.06
N GLU A 31 -17.02 7.51 5.61
CA GLU A 31 -17.24 7.51 7.07
C GLU A 31 -16.17 6.72 7.81
N GLU A 32 -15.64 5.67 7.18
CA GLU A 32 -14.56 4.83 7.68
C GLU A 32 -13.31 5.67 7.94
N TYR A 33 -12.94 6.55 7.01
CA TYR A 33 -11.81 7.46 7.15
C TYR A 33 -12.05 8.49 8.25
N ILE A 34 -13.22 9.14 8.24
CA ILE A 34 -13.59 10.16 9.24
C ILE A 34 -13.58 9.57 10.65
N SER A 35 -14.01 8.32 10.81
CA SER A 35 -14.13 7.66 12.11
C SER A 35 -12.81 7.50 12.87
N ILE A 36 -11.67 7.48 12.16
CA ILE A 36 -10.35 7.33 12.78
C ILE A 36 -10.03 8.51 13.71
N PHE A 37 -10.52 9.71 13.40
CA PHE A 37 -10.29 10.90 14.23
C PHE A 37 -10.96 10.81 15.62
N TYR A 38 -11.89 9.86 15.81
CA TYR A 38 -12.51 9.56 17.11
C TYR A 38 -11.61 8.73 18.03
N ASP A 39 -10.61 8.05 17.47
CA ASP A 39 -9.61 7.28 18.22
C ASP A 39 -8.34 8.11 18.48
N GLY A 40 -8.00 9.01 17.56
CA GLY A 40 -6.94 10.00 17.75
C GLY A 40 -6.78 10.93 16.57
N ASN A 41 -6.38 12.18 16.84
CA ASN A 41 -5.99 13.11 15.79
C ASN A 41 -4.50 12.91 15.43
N LYS A 42 -4.10 13.34 14.22
CA LYS A 42 -2.74 13.25 13.70
C LYS A 42 -2.10 11.86 13.88
N PHE A 43 -2.30 11.01 12.89
CA PHE A 43 -1.86 9.62 12.90
C PHE A 43 -1.02 9.25 11.69
N ASN A 44 -0.35 8.10 11.78
CA ASN A 44 0.31 7.48 10.65
C ASN A 44 0.07 5.96 10.67
N THR A 45 0.18 5.35 9.49
CA THR A 45 0.30 3.90 9.34
C THR A 45 1.25 3.62 8.19
N ARG A 46 2.23 2.75 8.42
CA ARG A 46 3.08 2.13 7.38
C ARG A 46 3.54 3.12 6.29
N GLY A 47 4.34 4.11 6.69
CA GLY A 47 4.89 5.12 5.77
C GLY A 47 3.99 6.32 5.46
N TRP A 48 2.67 6.21 5.67
CA TRP A 48 1.71 7.28 5.39
C TRP A 48 1.44 8.15 6.62
N TYR A 49 1.61 9.46 6.47
CA TYR A 49 1.36 10.48 7.48
C TYR A 49 0.09 11.24 7.14
N PHE A 50 -0.98 10.97 7.90
CA PHE A 50 -2.30 11.54 7.60
C PHE A 50 -2.39 12.98 8.09
N PHE A 51 -2.95 13.83 7.24
CA PHE A 51 -3.20 15.21 7.61
C PHE A 51 -4.25 15.27 8.72
N PRO A 52 -4.02 16.04 9.80
CA PRO A 52 -4.93 16.09 10.92
C PRO A 52 -6.19 16.90 10.61
N VAL A 53 -7.17 16.80 11.50
CA VAL A 53 -8.25 17.79 11.65
C VAL A 53 -7.72 18.97 12.48
N LYS A 54 -8.18 20.20 12.19
CA LYS A 54 -7.80 21.39 12.96
C LYS A 54 -8.18 21.23 14.43
N ASP A 55 -7.18 21.33 15.30
CA ASP A 55 -7.38 21.29 16.75
C ASP A 55 -6.87 22.60 17.38
N PHE A 56 -7.77 23.35 18.01
CA PHE A 56 -7.45 24.63 18.66
C PHE A 56 -6.57 24.48 19.90
N ASN A 57 -6.55 23.30 20.53
CA ASN A 57 -5.64 23.01 21.63
C ASN A 57 -4.23 22.63 21.13
N ASN A 58 -4.10 22.27 19.84
CA ASN A 58 -2.85 21.79 19.23
C ASN A 58 -2.50 22.53 17.91
N LEU A 59 -2.82 23.83 17.82
CA LEU A 59 -2.71 24.64 16.58
C LEU A 59 -1.39 24.50 15.81
N LYS A 60 -0.25 24.42 16.51
CA LYS A 60 1.06 24.27 15.85
C LYS A 60 1.21 22.91 15.18
N LYS A 61 0.67 21.85 15.79
CA LYS A 61 0.77 20.48 15.30
C LYS A 61 -0.25 20.18 14.20
N THR A 62 -1.35 20.92 14.17
CA THR A 62 -2.41 20.90 13.14
C THR A 62 -2.40 22.19 12.30
N ALA A 63 -1.22 22.77 12.08
CA ALA A 63 -1.08 23.98 11.27
C ALA A 63 -1.33 23.67 9.79
N VAL A 64 -0.81 22.54 9.34
CA VAL A 64 -1.17 21.90 8.07
C VAL A 64 -2.16 20.80 8.42
N ASP A 65 -3.43 21.06 8.12
CA ASP A 65 -4.56 20.15 8.31
C ASP A 65 -5.15 19.79 6.95
N ILE A 66 -6.13 18.88 6.91
CA ILE A 66 -6.75 18.41 5.65
C ILE A 66 -7.29 19.57 4.81
N ILE A 67 -7.88 20.59 5.43
CA ILE A 67 -8.45 21.73 4.68
C ILE A 67 -7.31 22.53 4.06
N GLU A 68 -6.31 22.86 4.87
CA GLU A 68 -5.20 23.72 4.47
C GLU A 68 -4.33 23.05 3.39
N ILE A 69 -4.09 21.74 3.45
CA ILE A 69 -3.33 21.06 2.39
C ILE A 69 -4.11 21.03 1.07
N ASN A 70 -5.42 20.72 1.11
CA ASN A 70 -6.23 20.66 -0.10
C ASN A 70 -6.44 22.03 -0.75
N LYS A 71 -6.43 23.13 0.03
CA LYS A 71 -6.39 24.49 -0.54
C LYS A 71 -5.05 24.83 -1.19
N ARG A 72 -3.94 24.30 -0.66
CA ARG A 72 -2.59 24.57 -1.19
C ARG A 72 -2.36 23.82 -2.50
N ILE A 73 -2.68 22.54 -2.53
CA ILE A 73 -2.53 21.69 -3.71
C ILE A 73 -3.60 22.07 -4.75
N ASN A 74 -4.83 22.34 -4.30
CA ASN A 74 -5.95 22.75 -5.15
C ASN A 74 -6.15 21.81 -6.36
N ASP A 75 -6.05 20.51 -6.10
CA ASP A 75 -6.34 19.47 -7.09
C ASP A 75 -7.83 19.52 -7.47
N GLU A 76 -8.18 19.31 -8.73
CA GLU A 76 -9.58 19.36 -9.19
C GLU A 76 -10.32 18.03 -9.02
N GLU A 77 -9.59 16.92 -8.98
CA GLU A 77 -10.13 15.55 -9.05
C GLU A 77 -10.03 14.82 -7.71
N PHE A 78 -9.07 15.18 -6.86
CA PHE A 78 -8.75 14.40 -5.65
C PHE A 78 -8.68 15.21 -4.36
N PHE A 79 -9.08 14.58 -3.25
CA PHE A 79 -8.82 15.02 -1.89
C PHE A 79 -7.54 14.37 -1.36
N ILE A 80 -6.58 15.20 -1.00
CA ILE A 80 -5.31 14.78 -0.39
C ILE A 80 -5.53 14.50 1.10
N ILE A 81 -5.22 13.28 1.54
CA ILE A 81 -5.49 12.82 2.91
C ILE A 81 -4.25 12.39 3.70
N ALA A 82 -3.17 12.02 3.02
CA ALA A 82 -1.88 11.74 3.63
C ALA A 82 -0.72 12.05 2.67
N GLU A 83 0.48 12.15 3.23
CA GLU A 83 1.74 12.22 2.50
C GLU A 83 2.66 11.07 2.95
N ASN A 84 3.52 10.59 2.05
CA ASN A 84 4.67 9.77 2.44
C ASN A 84 5.92 10.68 2.58
N LYS A 85 7.10 10.07 2.74
CA LYS A 85 8.36 10.82 2.86
C LYS A 85 9.01 11.16 1.52
N ASP A 86 8.47 10.62 0.44
CA ASP A 86 9.04 10.63 -0.91
C ASP A 86 8.12 11.40 -1.86
N ASP A 87 7.57 12.51 -1.37
CA ASP A 87 6.73 13.48 -2.09
C ASP A 87 5.52 12.87 -2.86
N ALA A 88 5.02 11.72 -2.41
CA ALA A 88 3.78 11.12 -2.88
C ALA A 88 2.62 11.36 -1.91
N TYR A 89 1.42 11.50 -2.47
CA TYR A 89 0.20 11.75 -1.72
C TYR A 89 -0.76 10.58 -1.80
N LEU A 90 -1.37 10.25 -0.66
CA LEU A 90 -2.56 9.40 -0.64
C LEU A 90 -3.79 10.27 -0.85
N ALA A 91 -4.63 9.88 -1.80
CA ALA A 91 -5.75 10.68 -2.21
C ALA A 91 -7.05 9.87 -2.37
N LEU A 92 -8.18 10.52 -2.15
CA LEU A 92 -9.52 10.02 -2.42
C LEU A 92 -10.13 10.80 -3.58
N SER A 93 -10.92 10.14 -4.43
CA SER A 93 -11.63 10.83 -5.50
C SER A 93 -12.64 11.83 -4.96
N LYS A 94 -12.82 12.96 -5.67
CA LYS A 94 -13.90 13.93 -5.41
C LYS A 94 -15.21 13.53 -6.07
N ASP A 95 -15.20 12.57 -7.00
CA ASP A 95 -16.44 12.02 -7.55
C ASP A 95 -17.10 11.14 -6.48
N VAL A 96 -18.29 11.54 -6.03
CA VAL A 96 -19.08 10.82 -5.01
C VAL A 96 -19.43 9.38 -5.40
N LYS A 97 -19.33 9.03 -6.69
CA LYS A 97 -19.52 7.65 -7.18
C LYS A 97 -18.27 6.79 -7.07
N ASP A 98 -17.12 7.42 -6.87
CA ASP A 98 -15.82 6.78 -6.79
C ASP A 98 -15.26 6.94 -5.38
N VAL A 99 -15.28 5.86 -4.63
CA VAL A 99 -14.75 5.83 -3.25
C VAL A 99 -13.31 5.31 -3.21
N SER A 100 -12.66 5.18 -4.37
CA SER A 100 -11.33 4.59 -4.50
C SER A 100 -10.23 5.49 -3.92
N LEU A 101 -9.14 4.84 -3.55
CA LEU A 101 -7.90 5.49 -3.15
C LEU A 101 -6.88 5.44 -4.28
N TYR A 102 -6.11 6.52 -4.36
CA TYR A 102 -5.06 6.72 -5.34
C TYR A 102 -3.77 7.18 -4.66
N ILE A 103 -2.64 6.87 -5.30
CA ILE A 103 -1.36 7.50 -5.04
C ILE A 103 -1.13 8.54 -6.13
N ILE A 104 -0.92 9.79 -5.72
CA ILE A 104 -0.47 10.86 -6.61
C ILE A 104 1.02 11.02 -6.40
N ASP A 105 1.80 10.67 -7.41
CA ASP A 105 3.23 10.89 -7.45
C ASP A 105 3.50 12.28 -8.01
N ALA A 106 3.92 13.21 -7.15
CA ALA A 106 4.17 14.58 -7.56
C ALA A 106 5.47 14.73 -8.37
N GLU A 107 6.44 13.83 -8.20
CA GLU A 107 7.71 13.86 -8.92
C GLU A 107 7.52 13.38 -10.36
N GLU A 108 6.85 12.24 -10.54
CA GLU A 108 6.59 11.63 -11.86
C GLU A 108 5.33 12.20 -12.53
N ASN A 109 4.54 13.00 -11.81
CA ASN A 109 3.26 13.55 -12.26
C ASN A 109 2.30 12.43 -12.74
N THR A 110 2.20 11.37 -11.95
CA THR A 110 1.34 10.22 -12.23
C THR A 110 0.30 10.00 -11.14
N VAL A 111 -0.83 9.43 -11.52
CA VAL A 111 -1.91 9.04 -10.60
C VAL A 111 -2.13 7.55 -10.76
N ASN A 112 -2.00 6.83 -9.65
CA ASN A 112 -2.04 5.38 -9.62
C ASN A 112 -3.17 4.89 -8.73
N PHE A 113 -3.99 3.98 -9.25
CA PHE A 113 -5.02 3.33 -8.45
C PHE A 113 -4.37 2.49 -7.35
N LEU A 114 -4.82 2.67 -6.11
CA LEU A 114 -4.31 1.93 -4.96
C LEU A 114 -5.31 0.91 -4.44
N ALA A 115 -6.56 1.29 -4.17
CA ALA A 115 -7.59 0.42 -3.59
C ALA A 115 -9.00 0.90 -3.93
N ASN A 116 -10.00 0.02 -3.96
CA ASN A 116 -11.37 0.42 -4.33
C ASN A 116 -12.07 1.24 -3.24
N ASN A 117 -11.59 1.19 -1.99
CA ASN A 117 -12.07 2.01 -0.89
C ASN A 117 -11.09 2.00 0.29
N PHE A 118 -11.38 2.84 1.28
CA PHE A 118 -10.51 3.03 2.44
C PHE A 118 -10.42 1.78 3.32
N GLU A 119 -11.51 1.00 3.45
CA GLU A 119 -11.49 -0.26 4.20
C GLU A 119 -10.57 -1.30 3.55
N GLU A 120 -10.64 -1.44 2.22
CA GLU A 120 -9.76 -2.32 1.46
C GLU A 120 -8.29 -1.89 1.61
N PHE A 121 -7.99 -0.59 1.51
CA PHE A 121 -6.64 -0.08 1.74
C PHE A 121 -6.08 -0.54 3.10
N LEU A 122 -6.87 -0.40 4.16
CA LEU A 122 -6.46 -0.83 5.50
C LEU A 122 -6.29 -2.35 5.61
N HIS A 123 -7.20 -3.10 4.98
CA HIS A 123 -7.12 -4.55 4.94
C HIS A 123 -5.82 -5.02 4.26
N ARG A 124 -5.53 -4.46 3.09
CA ARG A 124 -4.33 -4.76 2.30
C ARG A 124 -3.06 -4.39 3.05
N ILE A 125 -3.00 -3.23 3.71
CA ILE A 125 -1.89 -2.87 4.60
C ILE A 125 -1.65 -3.94 5.68
N MET A 126 -2.71 -4.46 6.30
CA MET A 126 -2.57 -5.48 7.34
C MET A 126 -2.11 -6.84 6.80
N GLN A 127 -2.54 -7.20 5.58
CA GLN A 127 -2.10 -8.42 4.91
C GLN A 127 -0.61 -8.32 4.53
N ARG A 128 -0.20 -7.18 3.98
CA ARG A 128 1.16 -6.91 3.51
C ARG A 128 2.17 -6.68 4.62
N PHE A 129 1.71 -6.14 5.76
CA PHE A 129 2.54 -5.83 6.92
C PHE A 129 1.88 -6.29 8.22
N PRO A 130 1.76 -7.61 8.43
CA PRO A 130 1.14 -8.17 9.62
C PRO A 130 2.03 -7.93 10.86
N GLU A 131 1.59 -8.42 12.01
CA GLU A 131 2.44 -8.42 13.20
C GLU A 131 3.72 -9.22 12.96
N LYS A 132 4.84 -8.76 13.55
CA LYS A 132 6.17 -9.37 13.35
C LYS A 132 6.20 -10.88 13.61
N SER A 133 5.42 -11.38 14.57
CA SER A 133 5.34 -12.82 14.86
C SER A 133 4.71 -13.63 13.73
N VAL A 134 3.75 -13.04 13.02
CA VAL A 134 3.09 -13.62 11.84
C VAL A 134 4.02 -13.52 10.63
N GLU A 135 4.63 -12.36 10.42
CA GLU A 135 5.63 -12.11 9.38
C GLU A 135 6.78 -13.12 9.47
N ASP A 136 7.43 -13.24 10.64
CA ASP A 136 8.55 -14.17 10.88
C ASP A 136 8.16 -15.62 10.57
N LYS A 137 6.92 -16.01 10.89
CA LYS A 137 6.39 -17.35 10.60
C LYS A 137 6.22 -17.57 9.10
N VAL A 138 5.62 -16.61 8.39
CA VAL A 138 5.40 -16.67 6.94
C VAL A 138 6.74 -16.72 6.19
N ILE A 139 7.70 -15.86 6.55
CA ILE A 139 9.05 -15.86 5.97
C ILE A 139 9.74 -17.21 6.19
N LYS A 140 9.64 -17.78 7.40
CA LYS A 140 10.21 -19.10 7.70
C LYS A 140 9.58 -20.20 6.85
N ASP A 141 8.27 -20.16 6.66
CA ASP A 141 7.55 -21.12 5.83
C ASP A 141 7.98 -20.99 4.35
N TYR A 142 8.14 -19.77 3.83
CA TYR A 142 8.67 -19.54 2.48
C TYR A 142 10.09 -20.05 2.30
N LYS A 143 11.00 -19.82 3.26
CA LYS A 143 12.36 -20.38 3.21
C LYS A 143 12.34 -21.91 3.10
N MET A 144 11.46 -22.56 3.85
CA MET A 144 11.32 -24.02 3.81
C MET A 144 10.76 -24.49 2.47
N LYS A 145 9.73 -23.82 1.93
CA LYS A 145 9.17 -24.18 0.63
C LYS A 145 10.17 -23.98 -0.50
N LEU A 146 10.91 -22.86 -0.52
CA LEU A 146 11.97 -22.60 -1.50
C LEU A 146 13.04 -23.70 -1.46
N LYS A 147 13.46 -24.13 -0.27
CA LYS A 147 14.43 -25.24 -0.12
C LYS A 147 13.93 -26.56 -0.72
N ASN A 148 12.62 -26.79 -0.70
CA ASN A 148 11.99 -28.02 -1.18
C ASN A 148 11.50 -27.94 -2.63
N SER A 149 11.64 -26.78 -3.28
CA SER A 149 11.16 -26.54 -4.65
C SER A 149 12.32 -26.52 -5.62
N GLU A 150 12.16 -27.13 -6.79
CA GLU A 150 13.17 -27.06 -7.85
C GLU A 150 13.07 -25.74 -8.62
N TYR A 151 11.85 -25.26 -8.84
CA TYR A 151 11.53 -24.08 -9.64
C TYR A 151 10.68 -23.09 -8.87
N ILE A 152 10.79 -21.83 -9.27
CA ILE A 152 9.83 -20.76 -9.00
C ILE A 152 9.25 -20.28 -10.32
N TYR A 153 7.99 -19.89 -10.30
CA TYR A 153 7.24 -19.41 -11.46
C TYR A 153 6.98 -17.92 -11.33
N PHE A 154 6.87 -17.25 -12.48
CA PHE A 154 6.58 -15.83 -12.53
C PHE A 154 5.92 -15.48 -13.86
N ILE A 155 5.14 -14.39 -13.84
CA ILE A 155 4.53 -13.83 -15.05
C ILE A 155 5.58 -12.90 -15.65
N TYR A 156 6.10 -13.26 -16.82
CA TYR A 156 7.14 -12.49 -17.48
C TYR A 156 6.53 -11.29 -18.19
N ASP A 157 7.03 -10.11 -17.83
CA ASP A 157 6.74 -8.84 -18.47
C ASP A 157 7.86 -8.49 -19.47
N PRO A 158 7.59 -8.54 -20.79
CA PRO A 158 8.58 -8.22 -21.81
C PRO A 158 9.07 -6.76 -21.79
N GLU A 159 8.27 -5.82 -21.25
CA GLU A 159 8.67 -4.41 -21.20
C GLU A 159 9.75 -4.16 -20.15
N ASN A 160 9.67 -4.89 -19.03
CA ASN A 160 10.62 -4.81 -17.93
C ASN A 160 11.72 -5.89 -18.00
N ASP A 161 11.65 -6.81 -18.96
CA ASP A 161 12.48 -8.04 -19.04
C ASP A 161 12.55 -8.81 -17.70
N PHE A 162 11.46 -8.79 -16.94
CA PHE A 162 11.43 -9.31 -15.56
C PHE A 162 10.06 -9.91 -15.22
N THR A 163 9.75 -10.05 -13.93
CA THR A 163 8.39 -10.36 -13.49
C THR A 163 7.50 -9.11 -13.51
N VAL A 164 6.18 -9.33 -13.42
CA VAL A 164 5.22 -8.26 -13.15
C VAL A 164 5.42 -7.66 -11.77
N PHE A 165 5.22 -6.35 -11.67
CA PHE A 165 5.31 -5.59 -10.44
C PHE A 165 3.95 -5.03 -10.04
N VAL A 166 3.74 -4.89 -8.74
CA VAL A 166 2.66 -4.09 -8.14
C VAL A 166 3.25 -3.07 -7.18
N GLN A 167 2.56 -1.96 -6.96
CA GLN A 167 3.09 -0.89 -6.10
C GLN A 167 3.20 -1.34 -4.63
N SER A 168 4.27 -0.93 -3.95
CA SER A 168 4.38 -1.08 -2.49
C SER A 168 3.39 -0.15 -1.78
N MET A 169 2.78 -0.63 -0.70
CA MET A 169 1.90 0.19 0.13
C MET A 169 2.63 0.96 1.24
N GLU A 170 3.86 0.60 1.61
CA GLU A 170 4.63 1.29 2.66
C GLU A 170 5.87 1.99 2.11
N TYR A 171 6.54 1.38 1.13
CA TYR A 171 7.85 1.77 0.65
C TYR A 171 7.80 2.44 -0.73
N TYR A 172 6.67 3.03 -1.11
CA TYR A 172 6.55 3.80 -2.36
C TYR A 172 7.69 4.84 -2.48
N PRO A 173 8.39 4.97 -3.63
CA PRO A 173 8.05 4.46 -4.97
C PRO A 173 8.53 3.01 -5.27
N SER A 174 9.06 2.28 -4.30
CA SER A 174 9.37 0.85 -4.51
C SER A 174 8.12 0.07 -4.91
N ALA A 175 8.35 -0.97 -5.69
CA ALA A 175 7.36 -1.93 -6.16
C ALA A 175 7.70 -3.34 -5.65
N VAL A 176 6.76 -4.26 -5.87
CA VAL A 176 6.79 -5.64 -5.40
C VAL A 176 6.78 -6.55 -6.60
N GLY A 177 7.92 -7.20 -6.88
CA GLY A 177 8.03 -8.20 -7.93
C GLY A 177 7.35 -9.50 -7.50
N LEU A 178 6.43 -10.01 -8.31
CA LEU A 178 5.59 -11.15 -7.94
C LEU A 178 6.13 -12.49 -8.44
N PHE A 179 6.16 -13.49 -7.56
CA PHE A 179 6.60 -14.86 -7.87
C PHE A 179 5.75 -15.90 -7.14
N TRP A 180 5.76 -17.13 -7.65
CA TRP A 180 4.93 -18.23 -7.15
C TRP A 180 5.72 -19.53 -7.08
N LEU A 181 5.46 -20.30 -6.03
CA LEU A 181 5.96 -21.66 -5.86
C LEU A 181 5.03 -22.71 -6.49
N ASP A 182 3.80 -22.32 -6.80
CA ASP A 182 2.75 -23.16 -7.37
C ASP A 182 2.40 -22.69 -8.79
N GLU A 183 2.54 -23.59 -9.77
CA GLU A 183 2.27 -23.31 -11.18
C GLU A 183 0.78 -23.02 -11.44
N ASP A 184 -0.12 -23.68 -10.73
CA ASP A 184 -1.55 -23.50 -10.94
C ASP A 184 -2.03 -22.16 -10.39
N ARG A 185 -1.43 -21.70 -9.29
CA ARG A 185 -1.71 -20.36 -8.74
C ARG A 185 -1.30 -19.24 -9.70
N VAL A 186 -0.09 -19.28 -10.22
CA VAL A 186 0.37 -18.24 -11.17
C VAL A 186 -0.45 -18.25 -12.46
N LYS A 187 -0.93 -19.41 -12.92
CA LYS A 187 -1.87 -19.50 -14.07
C LYS A 187 -3.16 -18.77 -13.80
N LEU A 188 -3.77 -18.99 -12.63
CA LEU A 188 -5.00 -18.31 -12.24
C LEU A 188 -4.82 -16.79 -12.18
N VAL A 189 -3.70 -16.31 -11.60
CA VAL A 189 -3.39 -14.88 -11.54
C VAL A 189 -3.17 -14.29 -12.93
N ARG A 190 -2.35 -14.94 -13.75
CA ARG A 190 -2.08 -14.51 -15.13
C ARG A 190 -3.38 -14.42 -15.91
N ASP A 191 -4.19 -15.46 -15.93
CA ASP A 191 -5.40 -15.53 -16.77
C ASP A 191 -6.39 -14.40 -16.44
N LYS A 192 -6.42 -13.90 -15.19
CA LYS A 192 -7.35 -12.86 -14.76
C LYS A 192 -6.78 -11.45 -14.81
N GLN A 193 -5.51 -11.24 -14.45
CA GLN A 193 -4.91 -9.91 -14.34
C GLN A 193 -3.96 -9.57 -15.50
N PHE A 194 -3.33 -10.58 -16.10
CA PHE A 194 -2.29 -10.42 -17.12
C PHE A 194 -2.48 -11.39 -18.30
N PRO A 195 -3.67 -11.46 -18.94
CA PRO A 195 -4.03 -12.53 -19.86
C PRO A 195 -3.08 -12.65 -21.07
N GLU A 196 -2.49 -11.53 -21.48
CA GLU A 196 -1.57 -11.44 -22.63
C GLU A 196 -0.12 -11.83 -22.29
N LEU A 197 0.21 -11.93 -21.01
CA LEU A 197 1.57 -12.25 -20.56
C LEU A 197 1.81 -13.76 -20.45
N ASN A 198 3.09 -14.15 -20.45
CA ASN A 198 3.50 -15.55 -20.42
C ASN A 198 4.09 -15.91 -19.06
N ILE A 199 3.86 -17.15 -18.63
CA ILE A 199 4.48 -17.68 -17.42
C ILE A 199 5.84 -18.28 -17.78
N LYS A 200 6.87 -17.88 -17.05
CA LYS A 200 8.20 -18.48 -17.07
C LYS A 200 8.48 -19.16 -15.74
N LYS A 201 9.50 -20.00 -15.74
CA LYS A 201 10.03 -20.63 -14.52
C LYS A 201 11.55 -20.58 -14.51
N ILE A 202 12.12 -20.49 -13.32
CA ILE A 202 13.56 -20.45 -13.09
C ILE A 202 13.91 -21.35 -11.91
N LYS A 203 15.13 -21.92 -11.89
CA LYS A 203 15.57 -22.74 -10.77
C LYS A 203 15.67 -21.88 -9.51
N VAL A 204 15.30 -22.43 -8.35
CA VAL A 204 15.33 -21.67 -7.08
C VAL A 204 16.72 -21.10 -6.77
N ASN A 205 17.80 -21.82 -7.08
CA ASN A 205 19.16 -21.30 -6.87
C ASN A 205 19.46 -20.08 -7.76
N GLU A 206 19.00 -20.09 -9.01
CA GLU A 206 19.17 -18.96 -9.94
C GLU A 206 18.28 -17.79 -9.54
N PHE A 207 17.04 -18.04 -9.10
CA PHE A 207 16.17 -17.03 -8.51
C PHE A 207 16.85 -16.30 -7.34
N LYS A 208 17.44 -17.05 -6.40
CA LYS A 208 18.13 -16.47 -5.24
C LYS A 208 19.35 -15.64 -5.61
N ILE A 209 20.13 -16.08 -6.60
CA ILE A 209 21.37 -15.41 -6.98
C ILE A 209 21.13 -14.21 -7.89
N VAL A 210 20.16 -14.33 -8.80
CA VAL A 210 19.94 -13.33 -9.86
C VAL A 210 18.78 -12.41 -9.49
N TYR A 211 17.58 -12.97 -9.33
CA TYR A 211 16.37 -12.16 -9.18
C TYR A 211 16.31 -11.44 -7.82
N LEU A 212 16.63 -12.14 -6.72
CA LEU A 212 16.66 -11.48 -5.42
C LEU A 212 17.76 -10.41 -5.33
N SER A 213 18.90 -10.62 -5.98
CA SER A 213 19.98 -9.61 -6.00
C SER A 213 19.58 -8.38 -6.81
N ILE A 214 18.93 -8.56 -7.97
CA ILE A 214 18.40 -7.44 -8.78
C ILE A 214 17.39 -6.64 -7.95
N LEU A 215 16.43 -7.31 -7.31
CA LEU A 215 15.45 -6.63 -6.46
C LEU A 215 16.13 -5.86 -5.32
N ASP A 216 17.16 -6.43 -4.68
CA ASP A 216 17.89 -5.77 -3.59
C ASP A 216 18.66 -4.53 -4.09
N GLU A 217 19.37 -4.65 -5.22
CA GLU A 217 20.13 -3.57 -5.85
C GLU A 217 19.22 -2.42 -6.30
N GLU A 218 18.03 -2.73 -6.81
CA GLU A 218 17.03 -1.76 -7.26
C GLU A 218 16.08 -1.29 -6.14
N GLN A 219 16.33 -1.71 -4.89
CA GLN A 219 15.52 -1.38 -3.71
C GLN A 219 14.03 -1.73 -3.88
N GLN A 220 13.76 -2.82 -4.58
CA GLN A 220 12.44 -3.39 -4.81
C GLN A 220 12.15 -4.52 -3.83
N LEU A 221 10.86 -4.81 -3.64
CA LEU A 221 10.37 -5.83 -2.75
C LEU A 221 9.94 -7.07 -3.53
N LEU A 222 9.71 -8.15 -2.81
CA LEU A 222 9.26 -9.43 -3.33
C LEU A 222 7.89 -9.79 -2.77
N GLY A 223 7.00 -10.29 -3.64
CA GLY A 223 5.77 -10.95 -3.27
C GLY A 223 5.84 -12.44 -3.62
N LEU A 224 5.58 -13.32 -2.65
CA LEU A 224 5.48 -14.77 -2.87
C LEU A 224 4.06 -15.28 -2.70
N ASP A 225 3.60 -16.06 -3.69
CA ASP A 225 2.30 -16.73 -3.71
C ASP A 225 1.10 -15.77 -3.52
N TRP A 226 1.18 -14.55 -4.03
CA TRP A 226 0.08 -13.57 -3.98
C TRP A 226 -1.10 -14.04 -4.85
N ASP A 227 -2.32 -13.89 -4.35
CA ASP A 227 -3.54 -14.34 -5.02
C ASP A 227 -4.24 -13.17 -5.74
N ILE A 228 -5.32 -13.47 -6.48
CA ILE A 228 -6.02 -12.47 -7.30
C ILE A 228 -6.82 -11.46 -6.45
N GLN A 229 -7.30 -11.92 -5.29
CA GLN A 229 -8.21 -11.18 -4.41
C GLN A 229 -7.53 -10.70 -3.13
N ASP A 230 -6.35 -11.24 -2.82
CA ASP A 230 -5.63 -10.99 -1.58
C ASP A 230 -4.18 -10.73 -1.92
N ASP A 231 -3.64 -9.62 -1.40
CA ASP A 231 -2.21 -9.40 -1.42
C ASP A 231 -1.54 -10.40 -0.47
N GLY A 232 -0.22 -10.57 -0.61
CA GLY A 232 0.59 -11.29 0.36
C GLY A 232 1.55 -10.35 1.08
N LEU A 233 2.51 -10.94 1.80
CA LEU A 233 3.57 -10.18 2.47
C LEU A 233 4.45 -9.46 1.43
N GLU A 234 4.78 -8.19 1.70
CA GLU A 234 5.88 -7.48 1.01
C GLU A 234 7.20 -7.82 1.71
N ILE A 235 8.14 -8.41 0.96
CA ILE A 235 9.33 -9.04 1.55
C ILE A 235 10.59 -8.39 1.01
N PHE A 236 11.47 -7.94 1.89
CA PHE A 236 12.83 -7.56 1.49
C PHE A 236 13.60 -8.78 0.95
N PRO A 237 14.30 -8.68 -0.19
CA PRO A 237 14.97 -9.83 -0.80
C PRO A 237 15.96 -10.55 0.13
N ASP A 238 16.70 -9.80 0.95
CA ASP A 238 17.65 -10.30 1.95
C ASP A 238 17.01 -11.27 2.95
N ALA A 239 15.72 -11.10 3.22
CA ALA A 239 14.96 -11.96 4.11
C ALA A 239 14.84 -13.38 3.58
N LEU A 240 15.04 -13.65 2.27
CA LEU A 240 14.89 -14.98 1.66
C LEU A 240 16.16 -15.56 1.02
N MET A 241 17.23 -14.78 0.92
CA MET A 241 18.54 -15.25 0.42
C MET A 241 19.04 -16.49 1.18
#